data_AF-A0A921T9D9-F1
#
_entry.id   AF-A0A921T9D9-F1
#
_cell.length_a   1.000
_cell.length_b   1.000
_cell.length_c   1.000
_cell.angle_alpha   90.00
_cell.angle_beta   90.00
_cell.angle_gamma   90.00
#
_symmetry.space_group_name_H-M   'P 1'
#
loop_
_entity.id
_entity.type
_entity.pdbx_description
1 polymer ?
#
loop_
_entity_poly.entity_id
_entity_poly.type
_entity_poly.pdbx_seq_one_letter_code
_entity_poly.pdbx_strand_id
1 'polypeptide(L)'
;MTDRQLIGLIRDHFREFAAGATDSYVNFNELKEAAGLVATDRTFSPEAHHAAKELLSRPKLLRKLDIGISFFGGPGKEDGRFDMDNLNYLYKFPHREWKVPRRNH
;
A
#
# COMPACT_ATOMS: atom_id res chain seq x y z
N MET A 1 12.85 -5.80 8.67
CA MET A 1 12.51 -4.48 8.10
C MET A 1 11.47 -3.78 8.97
N THR A 2 11.61 -2.48 9.25
CA THR A 2 10.59 -1.71 9.99
C THR A 2 9.44 -1.28 9.08
N ASP A 3 8.28 -0.92 9.64
CA ASP A 3 7.14 -0.40 8.84
C ASP A 3 7.55 0.80 7.98
N ARG A 4 8.35 1.71 8.53
CA ARG A 4 8.83 2.89 7.81
C ARG A 4 9.77 2.55 6.65
N GLN A 5 10.68 1.60 6.84
CA GLN A 5 11.55 1.11 5.77
C GLN A 5 10.74 0.42 4.67
N LEU A 6 9.75 -0.39 5.05
CA LEU A 6 8.87 -1.06 4.10
C LEU A 6 8.05 -0.05 3.29
N ILE A 7 7.44 0.95 3.94
CA ILE A 7 6.72 2.02 3.23
C ILE A 7 7.65 2.76 2.27
N GLY A 8 8.91 3.00 2.67
CA GLY A 8 9.93 3.60 1.80
C GLY A 8 10.15 2.79 0.53
N LEU A 9 10.39 1.48 0.65
CA LEU A 9 10.55 0.60 -0.52
C LEU A 9 9.30 0.56 -1.40
N ILE A 10 8.10 0.47 -0.80
CA ILE A 10 6.86 0.45 -1.57
C ILE A 10 6.67 1.77 -2.34
N ARG A 11 7.07 2.89 -1.73
CA ARG A 11 7.06 4.21 -2.36
C ARG A 11 8.02 4.30 -3.54
N ASP A 12 9.25 3.83 -3.37
CA ASP A 12 10.29 3.90 -4.40
C ASP A 12 9.92 3.04 -5.62
N HIS A 13 9.28 1.89 -5.38
CA HIS A 13 8.81 0.97 -6.43
C HIS A 13 7.33 1.15 -6.81
N PHE A 14 6.67 2.23 -6.37
CA PHE A 14 5.23 2.42 -6.57
C PHE A 14 4.80 2.30 -8.05
N ARG A 15 5.62 2.83 -8.95
CA ARG A 15 5.37 2.80 -10.40
C ARG A 15 5.51 1.40 -11.02
N GLU A 16 6.23 0.49 -10.37
CA GLU A 16 6.28 -0.91 -10.80
C GLU A 16 4.97 -1.63 -10.44
N PHE A 17 4.33 -1.25 -9.34
CA PHE A 17 3.07 -1.86 -8.88
C PHE A 17 1.82 -1.32 -9.59
N ALA A 18 1.76 -0.04 -9.92
CA ALA A 18 0.63 0.54 -10.65
C ALA A 18 0.62 0.04 -12.11
N ALA A 19 -0.40 -0.71 -12.53
CA ALA A 19 -0.47 -1.31 -13.87
C ALA A 19 -0.56 -0.27 -14.99
N GLY A 20 -1.27 0.84 -14.74
CA GLY A 20 -1.45 1.90 -15.71
C GLY A 20 -0.36 2.97 -15.64
N ALA A 21 0.13 3.41 -16.80
CA ALA A 21 1.08 4.52 -16.92
C ALA A 21 0.58 5.83 -16.29
N THR A 22 -0.74 5.97 -16.13
CA THR A 22 -1.43 7.12 -15.51
C THR A 22 -2.08 6.79 -14.18
N ASP A 23 -1.95 5.57 -13.67
CA ASP A 23 -2.61 5.18 -12.44
C ASP A 23 -1.95 5.89 -11.25
N SER A 24 -2.80 6.52 -10.45
CA SER A 24 -2.43 7.20 -9.22
C SER A 24 -2.55 6.30 -7.99
N TYR A 25 -2.98 5.04 -8.18
CA TYR A 25 -3.31 4.09 -7.13
C TYR A 25 -2.71 2.72 -7.43
N VAL A 26 -2.41 1.96 -6.38
CA VAL A 26 -2.07 0.53 -6.43
C VAL A 26 -3.18 -0.23 -5.73
N ASN A 27 -3.80 -1.16 -6.45
CA ASN A 27 -4.84 -2.04 -5.93
C ASN A 27 -4.21 -3.28 -5.27
N PHE A 28 -4.92 -3.89 -4.31
CA PHE A 28 -4.43 -5.10 -3.65
C PHE A 28 -4.22 -6.28 -4.61
N ASN A 29 -4.91 -6.34 -5.75
CA ASN A 29 -4.64 -7.36 -6.75
C ASN A 29 -3.27 -7.18 -7.41
N GLU A 30 -2.92 -5.95 -7.78
CA GLU A 30 -1.61 -5.62 -8.36
C GLU A 30 -0.48 -5.86 -7.35
N LEU A 31 -0.75 -5.59 -6.06
CA LEU A 31 0.18 -5.92 -4.99
C LEU A 31 0.37 -7.45 -4.83
N LYS A 32 -0.69 -8.25 -5.03
CA LYS A 32 -0.62 -9.72 -5.02
C LYS A 32 0.10 -10.28 -6.24
N GLU A 33 -0.11 -9.69 -7.41
CA GLU A 33 0.66 -9.95 -8.63
C GLU A 33 2.15 -9.69 -8.37
N ALA A 34 2.48 -8.53 -7.81
CA ALA A 34 3.84 -8.16 -7.45
C ALA A 34 4.46 -9.07 -6.39
N ALA A 35 3.65 -9.70 -5.53
CA ALA A 35 4.11 -10.70 -4.57
C ALA A 35 4.23 -12.11 -5.15
N GLY A 36 3.87 -12.32 -6.42
CA GLY A 36 3.82 -13.63 -7.08
C GLY A 36 2.72 -14.55 -6.54
N LEU A 37 1.66 -13.98 -5.95
CA LEU A 37 0.48 -14.72 -5.50
C LEU A 37 -0.58 -14.87 -6.60
N VAL A 38 -0.50 -14.04 -7.63
CA VAL A 38 -1.37 -14.05 -8.82
C VAL A 38 -0.46 -14.07 -10.04
N ALA A 39 -0.80 -14.90 -11.04
CA ALA A 39 -0.06 -14.94 -12.30
C ALA A 39 -0.24 -13.61 -13.06
N THR A 40 0.85 -13.07 -13.58
CA THR A 40 0.88 -11.82 -14.34
C THR A 40 2.06 -11.85 -15.31
N ASP A 41 1.93 -11.15 -16.44
CA ASP A 41 3.01 -10.97 -17.41
C ASP A 41 3.91 -9.78 -17.04
N ARG A 42 3.60 -9.09 -15.94
CA ARG A 42 4.33 -7.92 -15.45
C ARG A 42 5.62 -8.34 -14.76
N THR A 43 6.69 -7.61 -15.03
CA THR A 43 7.99 -7.81 -14.37
C THR A 43 8.17 -6.82 -13.23
N PHE A 44 8.55 -7.33 -12.06
CA PHE A 44 8.86 -6.53 -10.89
C PHE A 44 10.32 -6.74 -10.51
N SER A 45 10.97 -5.70 -10.00
CA SER A 45 12.31 -5.85 -9.41
C SER A 45 12.28 -6.81 -8.21
N PRO A 46 13.40 -7.49 -7.89
CA PRO A 46 13.50 -8.35 -6.71
C PRO A 46 13.11 -7.63 -5.40
N GLU A 47 13.48 -6.36 -5.29
CA GLU A 47 13.15 -5.48 -4.17
C GLU A 47 11.66 -5.19 -4.09
N ALA A 48 11.02 -4.86 -5.21
CA ALA A 48 9.57 -4.64 -5.30
C ALA A 48 8.79 -5.91 -4.92
N HIS A 49 9.23 -7.07 -5.42
CA HIS A 49 8.62 -8.37 -5.08
C HIS A 49 8.73 -8.69 -3.59
N HIS A 50 9.91 -8.48 -3.00
CA HIS A 50 10.12 -8.69 -1.57
C HIS A 50 9.28 -7.71 -0.73
N ALA A 51 9.23 -6.42 -1.11
CA ALA A 51 8.43 -5.42 -0.42
C ALA A 51 6.93 -5.74 -0.48
N ALA A 52 6.41 -6.15 -1.64
CA ALA A 52 5.01 -6.54 -1.80
C ALA A 52 4.63 -7.72 -0.90
N LYS A 53 5.47 -8.76 -0.85
CA LYS A 53 5.28 -9.90 0.07
C LYS A 53 5.24 -9.48 1.53
N GLU A 54 6.18 -8.64 1.94
CA GLU A 54 6.28 -8.19 3.32
C GLU A 54 5.14 -7.23 3.70
N LEU A 55 4.60 -6.46 2.75
CA LEU A 55 3.42 -5.64 3.00
C LEU A 55 2.17 -6.48 3.19
N LEU A 56 1.97 -7.51 2.36
CA LEU A 56 0.83 -8.43 2.48
C LEU A 56 0.88 -9.27 3.77
N SER A 57 2.08 -9.54 4.32
CA SER A 57 2.23 -10.22 5.62
C SER A 57 1.87 -9.35 6.82
N ARG A 58 1.64 -8.04 6.63
CA ARG A 58 1.34 -7.05 7.67
C ARG A 58 -0.08 -6.46 7.51
N PRO A 59 -1.15 -7.22 7.81
CA PRO A 59 -2.53 -6.80 7.53
C PRO A 59 -2.93 -5.50 8.22
N LYS A 60 -2.39 -5.21 9.41
CA LYS A 60 -2.63 -3.92 10.09
C LYS A 60 -2.03 -2.74 9.35
N LEU A 61 -0.84 -2.90 8.77
CA LEU A 61 -0.18 -1.84 8.01
C LEU A 61 -0.86 -1.65 6.66
N LEU A 62 -1.18 -2.74 5.97
CA LEU A 62 -1.91 -2.73 4.71
C LEU A 62 -3.27 -2.01 4.85
N ARG A 63 -4.01 -2.30 5.93
CA ARG A 63 -5.27 -1.60 6.24
C ARG A 63 -5.09 -0.11 6.53
N LYS A 64 -3.98 0.30 7.14
CA LYS A 64 -3.69 1.73 7.34
C LYS A 64 -3.43 2.44 6.01
N LEU A 65 -2.72 1.79 5.09
CA LEU A 65 -2.46 2.33 3.75
C LEU A 65 -3.76 2.46 2.96
N ASP A 66 -4.60 1.44 3.01
CA ASP A 66 -5.92 1.41 2.38
C ASP A 66 -6.78 2.60 2.82
N ILE A 67 -6.95 2.78 4.13
CA ILE A 67 -7.70 3.93 4.67
C ILE A 67 -7.01 5.24 4.30
N GLY A 68 -5.68 5.31 4.39
CA GLY A 68 -4.91 6.45 3.92
C GLY A 68 -5.32 7.78 4.57
N ILE A 69 -5.28 8.85 3.76
CA ILE A 69 -5.73 10.20 4.12
C ILE A 69 -6.71 10.71 3.07
N SER A 70 -7.80 11.32 3.52
CA SER A 70 -8.75 12.04 2.66
C SER A 70 -8.26 13.45 2.34
N PHE A 71 -8.84 14.05 1.30
CA PHE A 71 -8.56 15.44 0.90
C PHE A 71 -8.70 16.47 2.04
N PHE A 72 -9.57 16.21 3.03
CA PHE A 72 -9.82 17.11 4.16
C PHE A 72 -8.93 16.82 5.39
N GLY A 73 -7.91 15.96 5.27
CA GLY A 73 -6.98 15.67 6.36
C GLY A 73 -7.45 14.63 7.40
N GLY A 74 -8.62 14.02 7.19
CA GLY A 74 -9.13 12.89 7.97
C GLY A 74 -8.82 11.52 7.34
N PRO A 75 -9.20 10.39 7.96
CA PRO A 75 -9.06 9.08 7.33
C PRO A 75 -9.81 9.03 5.99
N GLY A 76 -9.22 8.40 4.98
CA GLY A 76 -9.88 8.12 3.71
C GLY A 76 -10.79 6.89 3.81
N LYS A 77 -11.06 6.27 2.66
CA LYS A 77 -11.94 5.10 2.55
C LYS A 77 -11.11 3.82 2.56
N GLU A 78 -11.60 2.79 3.22
CA GLU A 78 -11.08 1.42 3.09
C GLU A 78 -11.71 0.79 1.83
N ASP A 79 -11.03 0.92 0.69
CA ASP A 79 -11.49 0.49 -0.65
C ASP A 79 -10.54 -0.45 -1.40
N GLY A 80 -9.51 -0.97 -0.72
CA GLY A 80 -8.60 -2.00 -1.22
C GLY A 80 -7.49 -1.49 -2.13
N ARG A 81 -7.14 -0.22 -2.01
CA ARG A 81 -6.09 0.44 -2.80
C ARG A 81 -5.40 1.55 -2.00
N PHE A 82 -4.22 1.95 -2.44
CA PHE A 82 -3.50 3.07 -1.82
C PHE A 82 -2.77 3.90 -2.87
N ASP A 83 -2.57 5.19 -2.58
CA ASP A 83 -1.82 6.12 -3.42
C ASP A 83 -0.50 6.57 -2.77
N MET A 84 0.24 7.40 -3.52
CA MET A 84 1.47 8.03 -3.06
C MET A 84 1.25 8.93 -1.83
N ASP A 85 0.08 9.55 -1.68
CA ASP A 85 -0.24 10.39 -0.53
C ASP A 85 -0.45 9.55 0.73
N ASN A 86 -1.07 8.39 0.62
CA ASN A 86 -1.21 7.44 1.73
C ASN A 86 0.17 6.94 2.20
N LEU A 87 1.07 6.63 1.27
CA LEU A 87 2.45 6.23 1.56
C LEU A 87 3.23 7.36 2.22
N ASN A 88 3.20 8.57 1.65
CA ASN A 88 3.86 9.75 2.21
C ASN A 88 3.35 10.08 3.62
N TYR A 89 2.04 9.93 3.82
CA TYR A 89 1.40 10.19 5.09
C TYR A 89 1.89 9.22 6.18
N LEU A 90 1.85 7.92 5.93
CA LEU A 90 2.29 6.92 6.91
C LEU A 90 3.82 6.90 7.08
N TYR A 91 4.58 7.26 6.05
CA TYR A 91 6.03 7.45 6.16
C TYR A 91 6.36 8.57 7.16
N LYS A 92 5.58 9.66 7.14
CA LYS A 92 5.74 10.80 8.06
C LYS A 92 5.14 10.54 9.45
N PHE A 93 4.07 9.75 9.53
CA PHE A 93 3.32 9.50 10.77
C PHE A 93 3.06 8.00 11.02
N PRO A 94 4.09 7.16 11.22
CA PRO A 94 3.95 5.70 11.27
C PRO A 94 3.13 5.18 12.46
N HIS A 95 3.08 5.94 13.56
CA HIS A 95 2.35 5.56 14.78
C HIS A 95 0.92 6.09 14.84
N ARG A 96 0.46 6.84 13.84
CA ARG A 96 -0.88 7.42 13.87
C ARG A 96 -1.90 6.32 13.62
N GLU A 97 -2.82 6.17 14.56
CA GLU A 97 -3.94 5.26 14.44
C GLU A 97 -5.19 6.03 14.06
N TRP A 98 -5.83 5.60 12.98
CA TRP A 98 -7.17 6.05 12.68
C TRP A 98 -8.14 5.40 13.64
N LYS A 99 -8.94 6.22 14.34
CA LYS A 99 -10.15 5.77 15.00
C LYS A 99 -11.21 5.46 13.92
N VAL A 100 -10.96 4.44 13.11
CA VAL A 100 -11.94 3.93 12.15
C VAL A 100 -12.95 3.07 12.91
N PRO A 101 -14.27 3.29 12.75
CA PRO A 101 -15.28 2.41 13.32
C PRO A 101 -15.00 0.98 12.90
N ARG A 102 -15.08 0.02 13.84
CA ARG A 102 -15.01 -1.39 13.49
C ARG A 102 -16.22 -1.68 12.58
N ARG A 103 -15.96 -2.23 11.39
CA ARG A 103 -17.01 -2.85 10.59
C ARG A 103 -17.52 -4.05 11.41
N ASN A 104 -18.77 -4.00 11.85
CA ASN A 104 -19.49 -5.22 12.19
C ASN A 104 -19.64 -5.96 10.85
N HIS A 105 -18.93 -7.08 10.73
CA HIS A 105 -19.16 -8.07 9.68
C HIS A 105 -20.49 -8.78 9.94
#